data_AF-A0A962FGC4-F1
#
_entry.id   AF-A0A962FGC4-F1
#
_cell.length_a   1.000
_cell.length_b   1.000
_cell.length_c   1.000
_cell.angle_alpha   90.00
_cell.angle_beta   90.00
_cell.angle_gamma   90.00
#
_symmetry.space_group_name_H-M   'P 1'
#
loop_
_entity.id
_entity.type
_entity.pdbx_description
1 polymer ?
#
loop_
_entity_poly.entity_id
_entity_poly.type
_entity_poly.pdbx_seq_one_letter_code
_entity_poly.pdbx_strand_id
1 'polypeptide(L)'
;MAELFAPEIIRRKRDGLPLERSEIEFLIEGLVSGAVGAEQAAAFAMAVFFRGMDARECAELTSAMTASGTRLDWRALDLGGPVLDKHSTGGVGDVVSLMLAPMVAACGGYVPMIAGRGLGHTGGTVDKLESIPGYRTAPDLATMQRVVRDAGCAIVGQSDDLAPADRRLYAIRDVTATVESIPLITASILS
;
A
#
# COMPACT_ATOMS: atom_id res chain seq x y z
N MET A 1 -15.69 -27.75 -0.23
CA MET A 1 -14.73 -26.81 -0.84
C MET A 1 -13.34 -27.32 -0.47
N ALA A 2 -12.39 -27.34 -1.41
CA ALA A 2 -11.02 -27.71 -1.06
C ALA A 2 -10.47 -26.71 -0.03
N GLU A 3 -9.83 -27.20 1.02
CA GLU A 3 -9.23 -26.37 2.06
C GLU A 3 -8.00 -25.67 1.46
N LEU A 4 -7.98 -24.33 1.50
CA LEU A 4 -6.86 -23.54 0.99
C LEU A 4 -5.72 -23.58 2.00
N PHE A 5 -4.50 -23.78 1.50
CA PHE A 5 -3.30 -23.92 2.33
C PHE A 5 -2.16 -23.10 1.72
N ALA A 6 -1.60 -22.17 2.49
CA ALA A 6 -0.62 -21.20 1.97
C ALA A 6 0.59 -21.86 1.26
N PRO A 7 1.21 -22.93 1.79
CA PRO A 7 2.29 -23.63 1.09
C PRO A 7 1.91 -24.19 -0.28
N GLU A 8 0.65 -24.62 -0.47
CA GLU A 8 0.17 -25.12 -1.76
C GLU A 8 0.01 -23.97 -2.77
N ILE A 9 -0.51 -22.82 -2.34
CA ILE A 9 -0.62 -21.62 -3.18
C ILE A 9 0.78 -21.12 -3.57
N ILE A 10 1.71 -21.09 -2.62
CA ILE A 10 3.11 -20.72 -2.86
C ILE A 10 3.76 -21.69 -3.85
N ARG A 11 3.54 -23.01 -3.69
CA ARG A 11 4.03 -24.03 -4.63
C ARG A 11 3.53 -23.78 -6.05
N ARG A 12 2.22 -23.52 -6.21
CA ARG A 12 1.62 -23.21 -7.51
C ARG A 12 2.28 -22.00 -8.17
N LYS A 13 2.39 -20.88 -7.43
CA LYS A 13 3.04 -19.68 -7.97
C LYS A 13 4.52 -19.93 -8.30
N ARG A 14 5.28 -20.61 -7.43
CA ARG A 14 6.69 -21.00 -7.69
C ARG A 14 6.83 -21.81 -8.98
N ASP A 15 5.88 -22.69 -9.25
CA ASP A 15 5.86 -23.55 -10.44
C ASP A 15 5.31 -22.83 -11.69
N GLY A 16 5.04 -21.52 -11.59
CA GLY A 16 4.62 -20.68 -12.70
C GLY A 16 3.14 -20.81 -13.06
N LEU A 17 2.33 -21.39 -12.17
CA LEU A 17 0.89 -21.50 -12.38
C LEU A 17 0.19 -20.19 -12.00
N PRO A 18 -0.86 -19.80 -12.75
CA PRO A 18 -1.73 -18.71 -12.36
C PRO A 18 -2.48 -19.07 -11.07
N LEU A 19 -2.64 -18.07 -10.20
CA LEU A 19 -3.47 -18.14 -9.02
C LEU A 19 -4.91 -17.75 -9.34
N GLU A 20 -5.84 -18.39 -8.64
CA GLU A 20 -7.23 -18.02 -8.63
C GLU A 20 -7.49 -16.89 -7.64
N ARG A 21 -8.58 -16.14 -7.85
CA ARG A 21 -9.01 -15.05 -6.96
C ARG A 21 -9.07 -15.49 -5.49
N SER A 22 -9.68 -16.65 -5.22
CA SER A 22 -9.83 -17.16 -3.85
C SER A 22 -8.50 -17.52 -3.19
N GLU A 23 -7.48 -17.91 -3.97
CA GLU A 23 -6.13 -18.17 -3.45
C GLU A 23 -5.43 -16.85 -3.04
N ILE A 24 -5.63 -15.80 -3.83
CA ILE A 24 -5.11 -14.46 -3.54
C ILE A 24 -5.80 -13.86 -2.32
N GLU A 25 -7.14 -13.91 -2.27
CA GLU A 25 -7.93 -13.44 -1.12
C GLU A 25 -7.51 -14.15 0.17
N PHE A 26 -7.35 -15.48 0.14
CA PHE A 26 -6.86 -16.25 1.27
C PHE A 26 -5.47 -15.80 1.76
N LEU A 27 -4.53 -15.56 0.86
CA LEU A 27 -3.19 -15.08 1.23
C LEU A 27 -3.24 -13.69 1.88
N ILE A 28 -4.07 -12.79 1.35
CA ILE A 28 -4.18 -11.42 1.85
C ILE A 28 -4.91 -11.36 3.20
N GLU A 29 -6.03 -12.07 3.35
CA GLU A 29 -6.73 -12.20 4.63
C GLU A 29 -5.84 -12.88 5.69
N GLY A 30 -5.11 -13.91 5.27
CA GLY A 30 -4.11 -14.58 6.09
C GLY A 30 -2.99 -13.64 6.53
N LEU A 31 -2.52 -12.76 5.63
CA LEU A 31 -1.49 -11.78 5.94
C LEU A 31 -1.98 -10.76 6.97
N VAL A 32 -3.25 -10.34 6.93
CA VAL A 32 -3.84 -9.38 7.89
C VAL A 32 -4.13 -10.05 9.24
N SER A 33 -4.70 -11.25 9.24
CA SER A 33 -5.01 -12.00 10.46
C SER A 33 -3.77 -12.57 11.16
N GLY A 34 -2.66 -12.72 10.44
CA GLY A 34 -1.44 -13.38 10.93
C GLY A 34 -1.44 -14.90 10.74
N ALA A 35 -2.48 -15.47 10.12
CA ALA A 35 -2.51 -16.89 9.75
C ALA A 35 -1.48 -17.23 8.66
N VAL A 36 -1.10 -16.26 7.82
CA VAL A 36 0.04 -16.36 6.91
C VAL A 36 1.21 -15.63 7.56
N GLY A 37 2.22 -16.41 7.96
CA GLY A 37 3.43 -15.90 8.61
C GLY A 37 4.32 -15.09 7.67
N ALA A 38 5.24 -14.31 8.23
CA ALA A 38 6.17 -13.48 7.46
C ALA A 38 7.05 -14.33 6.52
N GLU A 39 7.40 -15.55 6.92
CA GLU A 39 8.19 -16.50 6.13
C GLU A 39 7.42 -17.00 4.91
N GLN A 40 6.12 -17.26 5.07
CA GLN A 40 5.24 -17.67 3.97
C GLN A 40 4.99 -16.52 3.01
N ALA A 41 4.75 -15.31 3.52
CA ALA A 41 4.60 -14.11 2.72
C ALA A 41 5.89 -13.75 1.96
N ALA A 42 7.06 -13.90 2.59
CA ALA A 42 8.35 -13.73 1.93
C ALA A 42 8.57 -14.76 0.81
N ALA A 43 8.23 -16.04 1.05
CA ALA A 43 8.30 -17.07 0.03
C ALA A 43 7.34 -16.81 -1.14
N PHE A 44 6.11 -16.33 -0.85
CA PHE A 44 5.16 -15.88 -1.86
C PHE A 44 5.71 -14.70 -2.68
N ALA A 45 6.22 -13.66 -2.01
CA ALA A 45 6.80 -12.49 -2.67
C ALA A 45 7.95 -12.87 -3.60
N MET A 46 8.84 -13.78 -3.16
CA MET A 46 9.93 -14.27 -3.99
C MET A 46 9.45 -15.16 -5.15
N ALA A 47 8.40 -15.96 -4.95
CA ALA A 47 7.79 -16.71 -6.04
C ALA A 47 7.19 -15.76 -7.11
N VAL A 48 6.50 -14.70 -6.69
CA VAL A 48 5.99 -13.65 -7.58
C VAL A 48 7.13 -12.87 -8.25
N PHE A 49 8.22 -12.62 -7.55
CA PHE A 49 9.41 -11.97 -8.12
C PHE A 49 9.94 -12.73 -9.34
N PHE A 50 10.12 -14.05 -9.22
CA PHE A 50 10.67 -14.87 -10.31
C PHE A 50 9.65 -15.25 -11.39
N ARG A 51 8.38 -15.42 -11.04
CA ARG A 51 7.35 -15.93 -11.95
C ARG A 51 6.39 -14.88 -12.49
N GLY A 52 6.37 -13.70 -11.88
CA GLY A 52 5.43 -12.65 -12.19
C GLY A 52 3.99 -12.99 -11.84
N MET A 53 3.11 -12.08 -12.25
CA MET A 53 1.66 -12.23 -12.24
C MET A 53 1.12 -11.65 -13.53
N ASP A 54 0.08 -12.28 -14.09
CA ASP A 54 -0.63 -11.70 -15.22
C ASP A 54 -1.47 -10.47 -14.77
N ALA A 55 -2.03 -9.74 -15.73
CA ALA A 55 -2.79 -8.52 -15.43
C ALA A 55 -4.03 -8.78 -14.55
N ARG A 56 -4.67 -9.94 -14.69
CA ARG A 56 -5.81 -10.33 -13.86
C ARG A 56 -5.33 -10.60 -12.44
N GLU A 57 -4.29 -11.42 -12.26
CA GLU A 57 -3.71 -11.71 -10.95
C GLU A 57 -3.28 -10.43 -10.23
N CYS A 58 -2.63 -9.50 -10.94
CA CYS A 58 -2.24 -8.21 -10.38
C CYS A 58 -3.45 -7.37 -9.93
N ALA A 59 -4.52 -7.35 -10.73
CA ALA A 59 -5.76 -6.66 -10.38
C ALA A 59 -6.46 -7.30 -9.17
N GLU A 60 -6.47 -8.62 -9.08
CA GLU A 60 -7.03 -9.36 -7.94
C GLU A 60 -6.21 -9.11 -6.66
N LEU A 61 -4.88 -9.12 -6.76
CA LEU A 61 -4.00 -8.80 -5.64
C LEU A 61 -4.25 -7.37 -5.13
N THR A 62 -4.31 -6.41 -6.05
CA THR A 62 -4.63 -5.00 -5.75
C THR A 62 -5.98 -4.89 -5.04
N SER A 63 -7.02 -5.53 -5.60
CA SER A 63 -8.38 -5.48 -5.05
C SER A 63 -8.47 -6.11 -3.66
N ALA A 64 -7.82 -7.25 -3.44
CA ALA A 64 -7.77 -7.93 -2.15
C ALA A 64 -7.03 -7.07 -1.11
N MET A 65 -5.89 -6.46 -1.48
CA MET A 65 -5.16 -5.54 -0.60
C MET A 65 -6.00 -4.29 -0.29
N THR A 66 -6.70 -3.71 -1.26
CA THR A 66 -7.62 -2.57 -1.07
C THR A 66 -8.77 -2.93 -0.12
N ALA A 67 -9.26 -4.17 -0.18
CA ALA A 67 -10.35 -4.67 0.67
C ALA A 67 -9.90 -5.05 2.09
N SER A 68 -8.58 -5.10 2.36
CA SER A 68 -8.04 -5.53 3.64
C SER A 68 -8.27 -4.54 4.80
N GLY A 69 -8.63 -3.29 4.49
CA GLY A 69 -8.85 -2.23 5.46
C GLY A 69 -10.02 -1.32 5.09
N THR A 70 -10.08 -0.17 5.75
CA THR A 70 -11.13 0.82 5.57
C THR A 70 -10.97 1.55 4.23
N ARG A 71 -12.06 1.61 3.46
CA ARG A 71 -12.14 2.45 2.25
C ARG A 71 -12.66 3.82 2.59
N LEU A 72 -11.90 4.85 2.24
CA LEU A 72 -12.26 6.23 2.54
C LEU A 72 -13.21 6.79 1.49
N ASP A 73 -14.39 7.20 1.93
CA ASP A 73 -15.34 7.94 1.09
C ASP A 73 -15.22 9.45 1.35
N TRP A 74 -14.57 10.12 0.40
CA TRP A 74 -14.38 11.58 0.45
C TRP A 74 -15.62 12.36 -0.03
N ARG A 75 -16.58 11.71 -0.70
CA ARG A 75 -17.80 12.38 -1.20
C ARG A 75 -18.66 12.87 -0.05
N ALA A 76 -18.65 12.14 1.07
CA ALA A 76 -19.37 12.51 2.28
C ALA A 76 -18.88 13.80 2.95
N LEU A 77 -17.67 14.28 2.61
CA LEU A 77 -17.10 15.50 3.16
C LEU A 77 -17.44 16.77 2.35
N ASP A 78 -18.16 16.64 1.23
CA ASP A 78 -18.58 17.74 0.35
C ASP A 78 -17.45 18.75 0.08
N LEU A 79 -16.30 18.20 -0.35
CA LEU A 79 -15.10 18.98 -0.63
C LEU A 79 -15.35 19.83 -1.90
N GLY A 80 -15.07 21.13 -1.84
CA GLY A 80 -15.34 22.08 -2.92
C GLY A 80 -14.44 21.95 -4.15
N GLY A 81 -13.79 20.80 -4.35
CA GLY A 81 -12.77 20.57 -5.36
C GLY A 81 -12.40 19.09 -5.51
N PRO A 82 -11.58 18.75 -6.52
CA PRO A 82 -11.25 17.36 -6.81
C PRO A 82 -10.35 16.75 -5.74
N VAL A 83 -10.59 15.47 -5.41
CA VAL A 83 -9.68 14.66 -4.60
C VAL A 83 -8.61 14.08 -5.51
N LEU A 84 -7.34 14.37 -5.22
CA LEU A 84 -6.19 14.08 -6.07
C LEU A 84 -5.08 13.46 -5.23
N ASP A 85 -4.28 12.59 -5.84
CA ASP A 85 -3.07 12.08 -5.21
C ASP A 85 -1.96 11.88 -6.25
N LYS A 86 -0.71 11.89 -5.79
CA LYS A 86 0.47 11.54 -6.57
C LYS A 86 1.30 10.55 -5.78
N HIS A 87 1.62 9.44 -6.42
CA HIS A 87 2.56 8.46 -5.87
C HIS A 87 3.89 8.45 -6.65
N SER A 88 4.97 8.08 -5.97
CA SER A 88 6.30 7.86 -6.58
C SER A 88 6.65 6.39 -6.48
N THR A 89 7.26 5.79 -7.49
CA THR A 89 7.81 4.42 -7.39
C THR A 89 9.07 4.35 -6.51
N GLY A 90 9.61 5.51 -6.10
CA GLY A 90 10.83 5.62 -5.30
C GLY A 90 11.92 6.40 -6.02
N GLY A 91 12.74 7.14 -5.26
CA GLY A 91 13.83 7.93 -5.81
C GLY A 91 14.76 8.47 -4.71
N VAL A 92 16.04 8.60 -5.03
CA VAL A 92 17.04 9.15 -4.11
C VAL A 92 16.85 10.67 -4.02
N GLY A 93 16.58 11.18 -2.83
CA GLY A 93 16.34 12.61 -2.61
C GLY A 93 14.99 13.12 -3.14
N ASP A 94 14.04 12.24 -3.45
CA ASP A 94 12.72 12.65 -3.94
C ASP A 94 11.94 13.40 -2.84
N VAL A 95 11.78 14.71 -3.01
CA VAL A 95 11.02 15.60 -2.12
C VAL A 95 9.74 16.11 -2.77
N VAL A 96 9.37 15.60 -3.95
CA VAL A 96 8.24 16.13 -4.74
C VAL A 96 6.94 16.09 -3.95
N SER A 97 6.65 14.98 -3.26
CA SER A 97 5.39 14.83 -2.51
C SER A 97 5.23 15.86 -1.39
N LEU A 98 6.32 16.27 -0.74
CA LEU A 98 6.30 17.27 0.35
C LEU A 98 5.86 18.64 -0.16
N MET A 99 6.23 19.00 -1.40
CA MET A 99 5.90 20.28 -2.01
C MET A 99 4.60 20.23 -2.79
N LEU A 100 4.35 19.11 -3.49
CA LEU A 100 3.23 18.99 -4.42
C LEU A 100 1.88 18.95 -3.69
N ALA A 101 1.79 18.29 -2.54
CA ALA A 101 0.56 18.22 -1.76
C ALA A 101 0.01 19.62 -1.40
N PRO A 102 0.78 20.53 -0.77
CA PRO A 102 0.30 21.88 -0.50
C PRO A 102 0.15 22.75 -1.76
N MET A 103 0.93 22.52 -2.82
CA MET A 103 0.74 23.24 -4.10
C MET A 103 -0.61 22.90 -4.75
N VAL A 104 -0.99 21.63 -4.77
CA VAL A 104 -2.31 21.20 -5.28
C VAL A 104 -3.43 21.73 -4.39
N ALA A 105 -3.24 21.71 -3.07
CA ALA A 105 -4.18 22.29 -2.11
C ALA A 105 -4.43 23.79 -2.38
N ALA A 106 -3.35 24.56 -2.61
CA ALA A 106 -3.45 25.98 -2.95
C ALA A 106 -4.18 26.24 -4.29
N CYS A 107 -4.21 25.26 -5.18
CA CYS A 107 -4.95 25.30 -6.45
C CYS A 107 -6.41 24.80 -6.33
N GLY A 108 -6.90 24.53 -5.12
CA GLY A 108 -8.27 24.08 -4.87
C GLY A 108 -8.49 22.57 -4.97
N GLY A 109 -7.42 21.77 -5.05
CA GLY A 109 -7.51 20.31 -4.93
C GLY A 109 -7.44 19.84 -3.48
N TYR A 110 -7.83 18.59 -3.24
CA TYR A 110 -7.74 17.95 -1.92
C TYR A 110 -6.84 16.71 -1.99
N VAL A 111 -5.79 16.66 -1.17
CA VAL A 111 -4.75 15.63 -1.25
C VAL A 111 -4.68 14.78 0.02
N PRO A 112 -5.45 13.68 0.10
CA PRO A 112 -5.40 12.72 1.21
C PRO A 112 -4.32 11.64 0.98
N MET A 113 -3.05 12.04 0.92
CA MET A 113 -1.96 11.16 0.52
C MET A 113 -1.64 10.11 1.59
N ILE A 114 -1.70 8.83 1.19
CA ILE A 114 -1.15 7.70 1.95
C ILE A 114 0.22 7.38 1.35
N ALA A 115 1.28 7.56 2.14
CA ALA A 115 2.67 7.43 1.71
C ALA A 115 3.39 6.31 2.45
N GLY A 116 4.38 5.71 1.79
CA GLY A 116 5.27 4.72 2.39
C GLY A 116 6.45 5.31 3.17
N ARG A 117 7.07 4.44 3.96
CA ARG A 117 8.42 4.61 4.52
C ARG A 117 9.47 4.27 3.47
N GLY A 118 10.74 4.28 3.86
CA GLY A 118 11.84 3.81 3.02
C GLY A 118 11.59 2.41 2.48
N LEU A 119 12.04 2.19 1.25
CA LEU A 119 11.94 0.91 0.54
C LEU A 119 13.20 0.68 -0.28
N GLY A 120 13.91 -0.40 0.03
CA GLY A 120 15.24 -0.68 -0.46
C GLY A 120 16.22 0.45 -0.10
N HIS A 121 16.88 1.01 -1.10
CA HIS A 121 17.84 2.10 -0.91
C HIS A 121 17.22 3.51 -0.97
N THR A 122 15.90 3.61 -1.18
CA THR A 122 15.20 4.91 -1.32
C THR A 122 14.53 5.30 -0.01
N GLY A 123 14.63 6.58 0.38
CA GLY A 123 14.01 7.10 1.60
C GLY A 123 12.53 7.46 1.39
N GLY A 124 11.69 7.19 2.39
CA GLY A 124 10.25 7.43 2.34
C GLY A 124 9.85 8.89 2.55
N THR A 125 8.64 9.25 2.15
CA THR A 125 8.06 10.58 2.44
C THR A 125 7.70 10.69 3.91
N VAL A 126 7.20 9.60 4.50
CA VAL A 126 6.85 9.51 5.93
C VAL A 126 8.07 9.78 6.81
N ASP A 127 9.21 9.14 6.53
CA ASP A 127 10.43 9.30 7.35
C ASP A 127 10.97 10.74 7.31
N LYS A 128 10.81 11.44 6.17
CA LYS A 128 11.17 12.86 6.04
C LYS A 128 10.28 13.75 6.90
N LEU A 129 8.97 13.47 6.96
CA LEU A 129 8.04 14.23 7.79
C LEU A 129 8.26 14.02 9.29
N GLU A 130 8.68 12.81 9.70
CA GLU A 130 9.03 12.52 11.10
C GLU A 130 10.25 13.29 11.61
N SER A 131 11.06 13.88 10.71
CA SER A 131 12.12 14.81 11.11
C SER A 131 11.58 16.13 11.68
N ILE A 132 10.31 16.47 11.43
CA ILE A 132 9.66 17.68 11.95
C ILE A 132 9.13 17.37 13.36
N PRO A 133 9.62 18.06 14.42
CA PRO A 133 9.18 17.79 15.78
C PRO A 133 7.66 17.94 15.95
N GLY A 134 7.01 16.89 16.44
CA GLY A 134 5.57 16.85 16.70
C GLY A 134 4.69 16.47 15.50
N TYR A 135 5.29 16.17 14.33
CA TYR A 135 4.52 15.65 13.20
C TYR A 135 3.96 14.26 13.54
N ARG A 136 2.67 14.04 13.29
CA ARG A 136 1.99 12.75 13.53
C ARG A 136 1.68 12.09 12.19
N THR A 137 2.41 11.02 11.88
CA THR A 137 2.31 10.28 10.61
C THR A 137 1.21 9.23 10.59
N ALA A 138 0.68 8.83 11.74
CA ALA A 138 -0.44 7.91 11.87
C ALA A 138 -1.55 8.50 12.76
N PRO A 139 -2.24 9.57 12.31
CA PRO A 139 -3.40 10.09 13.03
C PRO A 139 -4.61 9.16 12.88
N ASP A 140 -5.62 9.34 13.73
CA ASP A 140 -6.93 8.72 13.50
C ASP A 140 -7.62 9.27 12.23
N LEU A 141 -8.57 8.51 11.70
CA LEU A 141 -9.25 8.85 10.45
C LEU A 141 -10.00 10.19 10.54
N ALA A 142 -10.65 10.47 11.68
CA ALA A 142 -11.37 11.72 11.89
C ALA A 142 -10.43 12.94 11.82
N THR A 143 -9.19 12.79 12.31
CA THR A 143 -8.15 13.79 12.23
C THR A 143 -7.64 13.96 10.81
N MET A 144 -7.39 12.85 10.10
CA MET A 144 -7.01 12.92 8.68
C MET A 144 -8.07 13.66 7.86
N GLN A 145 -9.35 13.28 7.98
CA GLN A 145 -10.45 13.91 7.25
C GLN A 145 -10.57 15.40 7.55
N ARG A 146 -10.46 15.78 8.83
CA ARG A 146 -10.46 17.19 9.24
C ARG A 146 -9.29 17.96 8.63
N VAL A 147 -8.08 17.43 8.68
CA VAL A 147 -6.89 18.09 8.12
C VAL A 147 -7.02 18.25 6.60
N VAL A 148 -7.49 17.23 5.89
CA VAL A 148 -7.72 17.32 4.44
C VAL A 148 -8.76 18.41 4.13
N ARG A 149 -9.86 18.46 4.87
CA ARG A 149 -10.90 19.49 4.67
C ARG A 149 -10.38 20.90 4.97
N ASP A 150 -9.66 21.06 6.08
CA ASP A 150 -9.29 22.38 6.60
C ASP A 150 -8.02 22.94 5.93
N ALA A 151 -7.03 22.09 5.61
CA ALA A 151 -5.76 22.48 5.01
C ALA A 151 -5.64 22.13 3.52
N GLY A 152 -6.58 21.36 2.96
CA GLY A 152 -6.54 20.87 1.59
C GLY A 152 -5.59 19.68 1.36
N CYS A 153 -4.71 19.33 2.30
CA CYS A 153 -3.86 18.15 2.17
C CYS A 153 -3.46 17.53 3.52
N ALA A 154 -3.26 16.21 3.51
CA ALA A 154 -2.60 15.45 4.57
C ALA A 154 -1.65 14.42 3.95
N ILE A 155 -0.51 14.17 4.58
CA ILE A 155 0.40 13.07 4.20
C ILE A 155 0.55 12.18 5.43
N VAL A 156 0.05 10.95 5.33
CA VAL A 156 0.04 9.97 6.43
C VAL A 156 0.66 8.65 5.96
N GLY A 157 1.12 7.84 6.89
CA GLY A 157 1.55 6.46 6.62
C GLY A 157 0.36 5.49 6.57
N GLN A 158 0.62 4.26 6.13
CA GLN A 158 -0.34 3.16 6.34
C GLN A 158 -0.56 2.91 7.84
N SER A 159 -1.77 2.48 8.22
CA SER A 159 -2.14 2.17 9.61
C SER A 159 -2.73 0.76 9.71
N ASP A 160 -3.16 0.34 10.90
CA ASP A 160 -3.90 -0.93 11.03
C ASP A 160 -5.28 -0.87 10.34
N ASP A 161 -5.84 0.34 10.20
CA ASP A 161 -7.13 0.56 9.55
C ASP A 161 -7.01 0.88 8.06
N LEU A 162 -5.85 1.38 7.59
CA LEU A 162 -5.63 1.84 6.21
C LEU A 162 -4.57 0.97 5.52
N ALA A 163 -5.00 0.15 4.56
CA ALA A 163 -4.19 -0.78 3.79
C ALA A 163 -3.27 -1.70 4.64
N PRO A 164 -3.82 -2.44 5.64
CA PRO A 164 -3.02 -3.26 6.55
C PRO A 164 -2.25 -4.39 5.83
N ALA A 165 -2.80 -4.96 4.75
CA ALA A 165 -2.09 -5.96 3.96
C ALA A 165 -0.86 -5.37 3.24
N ASP A 166 -0.99 -4.19 2.62
CA ASP A 166 0.14 -3.50 1.99
C ASP A 166 1.21 -3.18 3.02
N ARG A 167 0.85 -2.59 4.17
CA ARG A 167 1.81 -2.29 5.23
C ARG A 167 2.67 -3.51 5.61
N ARG A 168 2.05 -4.68 5.78
CA ARG A 168 2.77 -5.93 6.11
C ARG A 168 3.65 -6.40 4.96
N LEU A 169 3.09 -6.47 3.74
CA LEU A 169 3.84 -6.96 2.58
C LEU A 169 4.98 -6.01 2.18
N TYR A 170 4.78 -4.70 2.31
CA TYR A 170 5.76 -3.64 2.06
C TYR A 170 7.00 -3.80 2.97
N ALA A 171 6.78 -3.96 4.27
CA ALA A 171 7.86 -4.19 5.24
C ALA A 171 8.62 -5.49 4.96
N ILE A 172 7.92 -6.54 4.55
CA ILE A 172 8.55 -7.81 4.16
C ILE A 172 9.38 -7.64 2.88
N ARG A 173 8.86 -6.92 1.88
CA ARG A 173 9.55 -6.69 0.59
C ARG A 173 10.87 -5.95 0.78
N ASP A 174 10.90 -4.98 1.69
CA ASP A 174 12.09 -4.20 2.03
C ASP A 174 13.27 -5.08 2.46
N VAL A 175 13.01 -6.06 3.32
CA VAL A 175 14.05 -6.91 3.93
C VAL A 175 14.27 -8.25 3.20
N THR A 176 13.56 -8.50 2.09
CA THR A 176 13.64 -9.77 1.34
C THR A 176 14.10 -9.61 -0.11
N ALA A 177 14.53 -8.40 -0.51
CA ALA A 177 14.96 -8.10 -1.88
C ALA A 177 13.88 -8.42 -2.94
N THR A 178 12.61 -8.17 -2.62
CA THR A 178 11.46 -8.39 -3.54
C THR A 178 10.75 -7.09 -3.94
N VAL A 179 11.40 -5.94 -3.72
CA VAL A 179 10.86 -4.61 -4.00
C VAL A 179 10.56 -4.39 -5.48
N GLU A 180 11.51 -4.71 -6.36
CA GLU A 180 11.52 -4.42 -7.81
C GLU A 180 10.58 -5.29 -8.67
N SER A 181 9.74 -6.12 -8.04
CA SER A 181 8.71 -6.90 -8.74
C SER A 181 7.57 -6.00 -9.21
N ILE A 182 7.39 -5.87 -10.54
CA ILE A 182 6.32 -5.08 -11.16
C ILE A 182 4.93 -5.35 -10.56
N PRO A 183 4.43 -6.60 -10.49
CA PRO A 183 3.10 -6.84 -9.94
C PRO A 183 2.96 -6.45 -8.46
N LEU A 184 4.03 -6.61 -7.66
CA LEU A 184 4.01 -6.20 -6.26
C LEU A 184 4.07 -4.66 -6.11
N ILE A 185 4.82 -3.97 -6.97
CA ILE A 185 4.84 -2.49 -7.04
C ILE A 185 3.45 -1.98 -7.41
N THR A 186 2.85 -2.55 -8.47
CA THR A 186 1.53 -2.15 -8.95
C THR A 186 0.47 -2.36 -7.88
N ALA A 187 0.41 -3.54 -7.26
CA ALA A 187 -0.57 -3.81 -6.22
C ALA A 187 -0.38 -2.91 -4.99
N SER A 188 0.87 -2.69 -4.57
CA SER A 188 1.19 -1.85 -3.42
C SER A 188 0.82 -0.36 -3.62
N ILE A 189 1.07 0.19 -4.81
CA ILE A 189 0.75 1.61 -5.09
C ILE A 189 -0.76 1.83 -5.30
N LEU A 190 -1.46 0.87 -5.90
CA LEU A 190 -2.87 1.03 -6.27
C LEU A 190 -3.87 0.62 -5.17
N SER A 191 -3.42 -0.11 -4.14
CA SER A 191 -4.27 -0.57 -3.03
C SER A 191 -4.41 0.45 -1.91
#